data_AF-A0A954SRP7-F1
#
_entry.id   AF-A0A954SRP7-F1
#
_cell.length_a   1.000
_cell.length_b   1.000
_cell.length_c   1.000
_cell.angle_alpha   90.00
_cell.angle_beta   90.00
_cell.angle_gamma   90.00
#
_symmetry.space_group_name_H-M   'P 1'
#
loop_
_entity.id
_entity.type
_entity.pdbx_description
1 polymer ?
#
loop_
_entity_poly.entity_id
_entity_poly.type
_entity_poly.pdbx_seq_one_letter_code
_entity_poly.pdbx_strand_id
1 'polypeptide(L)'
;DIPDGPPEVVLDGFDEGGIRHNIANGLRWGPDGWLYGRHGILVTSMIGPPGTPPAQRTPINCGIWRYNPTRKIFEVVCHGTTNPWGYDWNPQGELFFINTVIGHMFHAVQGAHLQRMYGEDFNPHLYELIGATSDHFHWDTAELWHDIRKLGVTPTTDQAGGGHAHSGLMIYQGNNWPEQYRGTMFTVNFHGKRLNNDHIERKGAAYVGHHAPDFLKTKDPWFRGLDLITGPDGGVFIADWSDIGECHENDGVHRSSGRIFKITYGDPQPLGIPDVSKLSTAELVAAQTHPEEWFVRQARHALQQRSAAGDSMSDVHTSLRKLFEESTNPLHQLRALWSLGVTGGTDADWLISQLQHSDEYVRVWAVRLLGNEFTITPQTTAAFELVAANETSGLVLLHLASALQRLPLADRWTIAQSLATHAEFADDAALPLMVWYGIEPAIQESPDRAVALAGATKFPRLAKFIARRLTSNLQLVPAPVDQLVQLLGQTTEPERQLSLLQGISDGLKGWRKAPQPASWAATAESLAKIDSDEIKQYVRELSVVFGDGR
;
A
#
# COMPACT_ATOMS: atom_id res chain seq x y z
N ASP A 1 -18.94 2.87 29.34
CA ASP A 1 -17.88 3.88 29.33
C ASP A 1 -18.41 5.26 29.62
N ILE A 2 -17.71 5.99 30.49
CA ILE A 2 -17.87 7.42 30.71
C ILE A 2 -16.61 8.05 30.08
N PRO A 3 -16.72 8.97 29.11
CA PRO A 3 -15.55 9.63 28.55
C PRO A 3 -14.74 10.34 29.64
N ASP A 4 -13.42 10.28 29.56
CA ASP A 4 -12.51 10.91 30.53
C ASP A 4 -12.62 12.45 30.53
N GLY A 5 -13.26 13.03 29.51
CA GLY A 5 -13.52 14.45 29.38
C GLY A 5 -14.31 14.80 28.11
N PRO A 6 -14.49 16.11 27.81
CA PRO A 6 -15.04 16.57 26.55
C PRO A 6 -14.21 16.08 25.34
N PRO A 7 -14.82 15.93 24.15
CA PRO A 7 -14.09 15.52 22.95
C PRO A 7 -13.05 16.58 22.54
N GLU A 8 -11.83 16.14 22.23
CA GLU A 8 -10.78 16.95 21.59
C GLU A 8 -10.77 16.66 20.08
N VAL A 9 -10.81 17.73 19.28
CA VAL A 9 -10.56 17.61 17.83
C VAL A 9 -9.05 17.53 17.64
N VAL A 10 -8.57 16.41 17.14
CA VAL A 10 -7.14 16.18 16.91
C VAL A 10 -6.74 16.28 15.43
N LEU A 11 -7.72 16.20 14.53
CA LEU A 11 -7.63 16.40 13.10
C LEU A 11 -8.92 17.06 12.59
N ASP A 12 -8.80 17.98 11.64
CA ASP A 12 -9.91 18.61 10.94
C ASP A 12 -9.64 18.69 9.42
N GLY A 13 -10.61 19.21 8.66
CA GLY A 13 -10.51 19.38 7.21
C GLY A 13 -10.94 18.18 6.37
N PHE A 14 -11.56 17.17 7.00
CA PHE A 14 -12.40 16.20 6.31
C PHE A 14 -13.63 16.89 5.73
N ASP A 15 -13.94 16.64 4.47
CA ASP A 15 -15.16 17.15 3.85
C ASP A 15 -16.39 16.35 4.32
N GLU A 16 -17.30 17.01 5.06
CA GLU A 16 -18.43 16.34 5.70
C GLU A 16 -19.62 16.07 4.74
N GLY A 17 -19.67 16.78 3.61
CA GLY A 17 -20.85 16.80 2.74
C GLY A 17 -20.69 16.01 1.45
N GLY A 18 -19.49 15.99 0.89
CA GLY A 18 -19.13 15.51 -0.44
C GLY A 18 -18.36 14.19 -0.45
N ILE A 19 -17.72 13.78 0.65
CA ILE A 19 -17.07 12.45 0.69
C ILE A 19 -18.13 11.36 0.55
N ARG A 20 -17.98 10.50 -0.46
CA ARG A 20 -18.77 9.27 -0.65
C ARG A 20 -17.85 8.17 -1.18
N HIS A 21 -18.44 6.98 -1.37
CA HIS A 21 -17.69 5.75 -1.57
C HIS A 21 -16.75 5.54 -0.38
N ASN A 22 -17.39 5.44 0.79
CA ASN A 22 -16.83 5.51 2.13
C ASN A 22 -16.55 6.94 2.64
N ILE A 23 -16.88 7.20 3.90
CA ILE A 23 -16.53 8.41 4.65
C ILE A 23 -15.21 8.20 5.40
N ALA A 24 -14.71 9.22 6.11
CA ALA A 24 -13.61 9.02 7.04
C ALA A 24 -14.04 8.10 8.20
N ASN A 25 -13.61 6.84 8.18
CA ASN A 25 -14.00 5.83 9.17
C ASN A 25 -12.99 4.68 9.31
N GLY A 26 -13.36 3.70 10.14
CA GLY A 26 -12.69 2.41 10.23
C GLY A 26 -11.43 2.41 11.08
N LEU A 27 -11.35 3.30 12.07
CA LEU A 27 -10.12 3.54 12.82
C LEU A 27 -9.60 2.26 13.47
N ARG A 28 -8.32 1.96 13.25
CA ARG A 28 -7.65 0.78 13.83
C ARG A 28 -6.17 1.08 14.03
N TRP A 29 -5.63 0.64 15.16
CA TRP A 29 -4.21 0.75 15.49
C TRP A 29 -3.38 -0.22 14.65
N GLY A 30 -2.34 0.32 14.02
CA GLY A 30 -1.34 -0.47 13.31
C GLY A 30 -0.28 -1.05 14.26
N PRO A 31 0.53 -2.02 13.78
CA PRO A 31 1.64 -2.57 14.56
C PRO A 31 2.67 -1.54 15.01
N ASP A 32 2.79 -0.45 14.25
CA ASP A 32 3.67 0.70 14.48
C ASP A 32 3.13 1.72 15.49
N GLY A 33 1.95 1.47 16.09
CA GLY A 33 1.32 2.37 17.05
C GLY A 33 0.71 3.62 16.44
N TRP A 34 0.53 3.69 15.11
CA TRP A 34 -0.25 4.74 14.47
C TRP A 34 -1.72 4.34 14.36
N LEU A 35 -2.61 5.33 14.37
CA LEU A 35 -4.04 5.15 14.14
C LEU A 35 -4.32 5.28 12.64
N TYR A 36 -4.76 4.22 11.99
CA TYR A 36 -5.07 4.21 10.56
C TYR A 36 -6.54 4.55 10.33
N GLY A 37 -6.86 5.01 9.13
CA GLY A 37 -8.22 5.21 8.66
C GLY A 37 -8.30 5.26 7.13
N ARG A 38 -9.52 5.45 6.62
CA ARG A 38 -9.84 5.39 5.18
C ARG A 38 -10.47 6.68 4.68
N HIS A 39 -10.45 6.91 3.37
CA HIS A 39 -11.12 8.02 2.70
C HIS A 39 -11.72 7.57 1.36
N GLY A 40 -12.91 8.07 1.00
CA GLY A 40 -13.59 7.78 -0.28
C GLY A 40 -13.20 8.69 -1.44
N ILE A 41 -13.70 8.41 -2.65
CA ILE A 41 -13.19 9.00 -3.90
C ILE A 41 -13.80 10.33 -4.36
N LEU A 42 -15.03 10.69 -3.95
CA LEU A 42 -15.77 11.77 -4.63
C LEU A 42 -15.20 13.19 -4.47
N VAL A 43 -14.51 13.50 -3.36
CA VAL A 43 -14.05 14.86 -3.05
C VAL A 43 -12.65 14.82 -2.43
N THR A 44 -11.94 15.94 -2.55
CA THR A 44 -10.66 16.14 -1.88
C THR A 44 -10.88 16.79 -0.51
N SER A 45 -10.45 16.10 0.55
CA SER A 45 -10.28 16.68 1.89
C SER A 45 -8.91 17.30 2.05
N MET A 46 -8.80 18.33 2.89
CA MET A 46 -7.55 19.05 3.18
C MET A 46 -7.23 18.91 4.67
N ILE A 47 -6.56 17.82 5.04
CA ILE A 47 -6.47 17.38 6.44
C ILE A 47 -5.25 17.97 7.14
N GLY A 48 -5.44 18.33 8.41
CA GLY A 48 -4.35 18.68 9.32
C GLY A 48 -4.85 18.76 10.77
N PRO A 49 -3.95 18.89 11.75
CA PRO A 49 -4.33 19.31 13.09
C PRO A 49 -5.09 20.65 13.08
N PRO A 50 -5.96 20.91 14.08
CA PRO A 50 -6.64 22.20 14.18
C PRO A 50 -5.65 23.37 14.17
N GLY A 51 -5.98 24.39 13.38
CA GLY A 51 -5.12 25.56 13.19
C GLY A 51 -4.03 25.40 12.12
N THR A 52 -3.89 24.24 11.48
CA THR A 52 -2.98 24.08 10.33
C THR A 52 -3.37 25.06 9.20
N PRO A 53 -2.43 25.92 8.73
CA PRO A 53 -2.67 26.84 7.63
C PRO A 53 -3.10 26.11 6.35
N PRO A 54 -3.96 26.69 5.50
CA PRO A 54 -4.44 26.03 4.28
C PRO A 54 -3.34 25.45 3.38
N ALA A 55 -2.21 26.16 3.23
CA ALA A 55 -1.08 25.74 2.41
C ALA A 55 -0.27 24.56 2.99
N GLN A 56 -0.47 24.22 4.27
CA GLN A 56 0.20 23.11 4.97
C GLN A 56 -0.71 21.90 5.18
N ARG A 57 -1.96 21.97 4.72
CA ARG A 57 -2.91 20.86 4.81
C ARG A 57 -2.59 19.81 3.76
N THR A 58 -2.78 18.54 4.13
CA THR A 58 -2.50 17.41 3.26
C THR A 58 -3.76 17.03 2.47
N PRO A 59 -3.72 17.07 1.12
CA PRO A 59 -4.85 16.66 0.30
C PRO A 59 -5.02 15.14 0.29
N ILE A 60 -6.26 14.66 0.36
CA ILE A 60 -6.61 13.25 0.11
C ILE A 60 -7.98 13.15 -0.59
N ASN A 61 -8.08 12.32 -1.62
CA ASN A 61 -9.32 12.08 -2.35
C ASN A 61 -9.55 10.59 -2.69
N CYS A 62 -8.99 9.70 -1.88
CA CYS A 62 -9.25 8.26 -1.68
C CYS A 62 -7.96 7.60 -1.20
N GLY A 63 -8.09 6.59 -0.35
CA GLY A 63 -6.96 5.75 0.07
C GLY A 63 -6.93 5.49 1.57
N ILE A 64 -5.73 5.16 2.05
CA ILE A 64 -5.46 4.85 3.46
C ILE A 64 -4.61 5.97 4.04
N TRP A 65 -4.98 6.45 5.22
CA TRP A 65 -4.23 7.45 5.96
C TRP A 65 -3.88 6.94 7.37
N ARG A 66 -2.93 7.59 8.03
CA ARG A 66 -2.58 7.32 9.42
C ARG A 66 -2.31 8.59 10.21
N TYR A 67 -2.50 8.51 11.53
CA TYR A 67 -2.31 9.59 12.48
C TYR A 67 -1.50 9.12 13.68
N ASN A 68 -0.47 9.88 14.07
CA ASN A 68 0.28 9.65 15.29
C ASN A 68 -0.27 10.55 16.41
N PRO A 69 -0.91 10.00 17.46
CA PRO A 69 -1.62 10.81 18.45
C PRO A 69 -0.72 11.56 19.43
N THR A 70 0.50 11.09 19.69
CA THR A 70 1.45 11.77 20.58
C THR A 70 2.23 12.86 19.84
N ARG A 71 2.65 12.59 18.60
CA ARG A 71 3.38 13.56 17.76
C ARG A 71 2.47 14.49 16.95
N LYS A 72 1.16 14.21 16.92
CA LYS A 72 0.13 14.94 16.16
C LYS A 72 0.44 15.06 14.65
N ILE A 73 0.89 13.96 14.04
CA ILE A 73 1.27 13.89 12.62
C ILE A 73 0.20 13.16 11.83
N PHE A 74 -0.25 13.73 10.72
CA PHE A 74 -1.09 13.07 9.72
C PHE A 74 -0.26 12.70 8.49
N GLU A 75 -0.48 11.50 7.96
CA GLU A 75 0.14 11.06 6.70
C GLU A 75 -0.87 10.29 5.84
N VAL A 76 -0.81 10.49 4.52
CA VAL A 76 -1.42 9.55 3.57
C VAL A 76 -0.46 8.37 3.39
N VAL A 77 -0.97 7.15 3.57
CA VAL A 77 -0.22 5.91 3.41
C VAL A 77 -0.27 5.46 1.96
N CYS A 78 -1.46 5.43 1.36
CA CYS A 78 -1.66 5.11 -0.04
C CYS A 78 -2.68 6.05 -0.66
N HIS A 79 -2.47 6.43 -1.92
CA HIS A 79 -3.40 7.21 -2.72
C HIS A 79 -4.16 6.31 -3.69
N GLY A 80 -5.42 6.63 -3.95
CA GLY A 80 -6.23 5.94 -4.97
C GLY A 80 -7.19 4.92 -4.41
N THR A 81 -7.55 3.91 -5.21
CA THR A 81 -8.75 3.05 -5.05
C THR A 81 -10.06 3.81 -5.26
N THR A 82 -11.18 3.31 -4.73
CA THR A 82 -12.52 3.89 -4.94
C THR A 82 -13.30 3.98 -3.65
N ASN A 83 -13.50 2.84 -3.01
CA ASN A 83 -14.44 2.64 -1.92
C ASN A 83 -13.87 1.64 -0.89
N PRO A 84 -12.79 1.98 -0.17
CA PRO A 84 -12.17 1.05 0.77
C PRO A 84 -13.05 0.84 2.01
N TRP A 85 -13.36 -0.40 2.39
CA TRP A 85 -14.28 -0.72 3.52
C TRP A 85 -13.75 -1.71 4.55
N GLY A 86 -12.50 -2.14 4.46
CA GLY A 86 -11.88 -3.06 5.41
C GLY A 86 -10.37 -3.05 5.28
N TYR A 87 -9.65 -3.17 6.38
CA TYR A 87 -8.21 -3.44 6.35
C TYR A 87 -7.74 -4.14 7.64
N ASP A 88 -6.64 -4.86 7.53
CA ASP A 88 -5.97 -5.58 8.62
C ASP A 88 -4.54 -5.89 8.22
N TRP A 89 -3.76 -6.33 9.20
CA TRP A 89 -2.36 -6.70 9.03
C TRP A 89 -2.20 -8.20 9.09
N ASN A 90 -1.38 -8.76 8.21
CA ASN A 90 -0.95 -10.16 8.33
C ASN A 90 -0.03 -10.35 9.57
N PRO A 91 0.35 -11.59 9.92
CA PRO A 91 1.21 -11.83 11.09
C PRO A 91 2.55 -11.10 11.04
N GLN A 92 3.07 -10.80 9.85
CA GLN A 92 4.33 -10.08 9.64
C GLN A 92 4.16 -8.56 9.63
N GLY A 93 2.94 -8.06 9.81
CA GLY A 93 2.65 -6.62 9.86
C GLY A 93 2.57 -5.94 8.49
N GLU A 94 2.35 -6.69 7.40
CA GLU A 94 1.98 -6.12 6.10
C GLU A 94 0.49 -5.76 6.10
N LEU A 95 0.17 -4.54 5.64
CA LEU A 95 -1.19 -4.04 5.59
C LEU A 95 -1.89 -4.45 4.30
N PHE A 96 -3.07 -5.03 4.42
CA PHE A 96 -3.98 -5.31 3.31
C PHE A 96 -5.30 -4.62 3.54
N PHE A 97 -5.92 -4.18 2.45
CA PHE A 97 -7.24 -3.57 2.51
C PHE A 97 -8.09 -3.98 1.33
N ILE A 98 -9.40 -3.93 1.55
CA ILE A 98 -10.38 -4.21 0.52
C ILE A 98 -11.05 -2.96 -0.03
N ASN A 99 -11.52 -3.09 -1.26
CA ASN A 99 -12.21 -2.07 -2.01
C ASN A 99 -13.50 -2.63 -2.65
N THR A 100 -14.49 -1.75 -2.83
CA THR A 100 -15.71 -2.03 -3.60
C THR A 100 -15.65 -1.37 -4.99
N VAL A 101 -16.32 -1.95 -6.00
CA VAL A 101 -16.45 -1.53 -7.41
C VAL A 101 -15.35 -2.02 -8.36
N ILE A 102 -14.08 -1.73 -8.08
CA ILE A 102 -12.92 -2.30 -8.82
C ILE A 102 -12.40 -3.51 -8.05
N GLY A 103 -11.21 -4.03 -8.41
CA GLY A 103 -10.60 -5.19 -7.73
C GLY A 103 -10.65 -5.10 -6.20
N HIS A 104 -10.87 -6.24 -5.55
CA HIS A 104 -11.28 -6.25 -4.15
C HIS A 104 -10.14 -6.09 -3.18
N MET A 105 -8.91 -6.53 -3.49
CA MET A 105 -7.80 -6.61 -2.53
C MET A 105 -6.60 -5.76 -2.97
N PHE A 106 -5.97 -5.07 -2.02
CA PHE A 106 -4.75 -4.29 -2.23
C PHE A 106 -3.74 -4.50 -1.08
N HIS A 107 -2.46 -4.67 -1.41
CA HIS A 107 -1.34 -4.59 -0.48
C HIS A 107 -0.89 -3.13 -0.35
N ALA A 108 -1.00 -2.58 0.87
CA ALA A 108 -0.66 -1.20 1.15
C ALA A 108 0.83 -1.04 1.46
N VAL A 109 1.53 -0.35 0.57
CA VAL A 109 2.90 0.13 0.77
C VAL A 109 2.86 1.65 0.90
N GLN A 110 3.63 2.22 1.83
CA GLN A 110 3.63 3.66 2.05
C GLN A 110 4.10 4.40 0.78
N GLY A 111 3.36 5.44 0.36
CA GLY A 111 3.62 6.18 -0.87
C GLY A 111 3.15 5.46 -2.14
N ALA A 112 2.37 4.38 -2.02
CA ALA A 112 1.78 3.71 -3.18
C ALA A 112 0.63 4.54 -3.79
N HIS A 113 0.60 4.58 -5.11
CA HIS A 113 -0.50 5.11 -5.91
C HIS A 113 -1.21 3.96 -6.62
N LEU A 114 -2.49 3.78 -6.30
CA LEU A 114 -3.28 2.57 -6.59
C LEU A 114 -4.38 2.89 -7.59
N GLN A 115 -4.74 1.89 -8.40
CA GLN A 115 -5.77 1.98 -9.43
C GLN A 115 -7.07 2.56 -8.88
N ARG A 116 -7.72 3.43 -9.67
CA ARG A 116 -8.91 4.18 -9.29
C ARG A 116 -10.01 3.95 -10.32
N MET A 117 -11.28 4.05 -9.92
CA MET A 117 -12.40 3.92 -10.85
C MET A 117 -12.47 5.09 -11.84
N TYR A 118 -12.19 6.31 -11.38
CA TYR A 118 -12.19 7.52 -12.19
C TYR A 118 -11.33 8.61 -11.53
N GLY A 119 -11.17 9.73 -12.22
CA GLY A 119 -10.38 10.87 -11.75
C GLY A 119 -8.88 10.65 -11.95
N GLU A 120 -8.12 11.72 -11.78
CA GLU A 120 -6.67 11.69 -11.89
C GLU A 120 -6.04 11.73 -10.49
N ASP A 121 -4.84 11.15 -10.38
CA ASP A 121 -4.02 11.34 -9.20
C ASP A 121 -3.56 12.81 -9.10
N PHE A 122 -3.21 13.27 -7.89
CA PHE A 122 -2.65 14.61 -7.69
C PHE A 122 -1.32 14.78 -8.44
N ASN A 123 -0.57 13.71 -8.64
CA ASN A 123 0.63 13.74 -9.47
C ASN A 123 0.31 13.27 -10.92
N PRO A 124 0.33 14.17 -11.93
CA PRO A 124 0.06 13.81 -13.32
C PRO A 124 1.21 13.03 -13.98
N HIS A 125 2.34 12.87 -13.29
CA HIS A 125 3.56 12.24 -13.81
C HIS A 125 3.76 10.80 -13.34
N LEU A 126 2.80 10.21 -12.63
CA LEU A 126 2.86 8.79 -12.23
C LEU A 126 2.81 7.84 -13.43
N TYR A 127 2.11 8.24 -14.49
CA TYR A 127 1.92 7.53 -15.77
C TYR A 127 1.18 6.20 -15.71
N GLU A 128 1.37 5.40 -14.67
CA GLU A 128 0.65 4.16 -14.37
C GLU A 128 0.34 4.11 -12.86
N LEU A 129 -0.59 3.24 -12.47
CA LEU A 129 -1.03 3.02 -11.09
C LEU A 129 -0.93 1.53 -10.75
N ILE A 130 -0.65 1.20 -9.49
CA ILE A 130 -0.56 -0.19 -9.03
C ILE A 130 -1.98 -0.79 -9.00
N GLY A 131 -2.16 -1.94 -9.66
CA GLY A 131 -3.44 -2.65 -9.72
C GLY A 131 -3.82 -3.35 -8.42
N ALA A 132 -4.95 -4.06 -8.46
CA ALA A 132 -5.35 -4.95 -7.38
C ALA A 132 -4.31 -6.07 -7.15
N THR A 133 -4.23 -6.52 -5.91
CA THR A 133 -3.31 -7.55 -5.44
C THR A 133 -3.95 -8.95 -5.44
N SER A 134 -5.15 -9.11 -6.00
CA SER A 134 -5.78 -10.43 -6.22
C SER A 134 -5.57 -10.92 -7.65
N ASP A 135 -5.58 -12.24 -7.84
CA ASP A 135 -5.56 -12.87 -9.17
C ASP A 135 -6.94 -13.14 -9.76
N HIS A 136 -7.99 -12.79 -9.01
CA HIS A 136 -9.39 -13.03 -9.35
C HIS A 136 -10.27 -11.86 -8.89
N PHE A 137 -11.53 -11.95 -9.30
CA PHE A 137 -12.62 -11.09 -8.89
C PHE A 137 -13.74 -11.94 -8.31
N HIS A 138 -14.42 -11.45 -7.27
CA HIS A 138 -15.60 -12.10 -6.69
C HIS A 138 -16.87 -11.89 -7.53
N TRP A 139 -16.75 -11.54 -8.81
CA TRP A 139 -17.87 -11.36 -9.74
C TRP A 139 -17.46 -11.67 -11.18
N ASP A 140 -18.44 -11.84 -12.07
CA ASP A 140 -18.20 -12.05 -13.48
C ASP A 140 -17.79 -10.73 -14.16
N THR A 141 -16.54 -10.63 -14.59
CA THR A 141 -15.99 -9.42 -15.22
C THR A 141 -16.51 -9.16 -16.63
N ALA A 142 -17.28 -10.10 -17.22
CA ALA A 142 -18.05 -9.83 -18.42
C ALA A 142 -19.30 -8.97 -18.15
N GLU A 143 -19.75 -8.88 -16.90
CA GLU A 143 -20.86 -8.03 -16.46
C GLU A 143 -20.38 -6.64 -16.09
N LEU A 144 -21.20 -5.61 -16.32
CA LEU A 144 -20.89 -4.29 -15.79
C LEU A 144 -21.22 -4.27 -14.31
N TRP A 145 -20.36 -3.65 -13.50
CA TRP A 145 -20.55 -3.58 -12.05
C TRP A 145 -21.95 -3.08 -11.64
N HIS A 146 -22.56 -2.16 -12.40
CA HIS A 146 -23.87 -1.59 -12.08
C HIS A 146 -25.06 -2.45 -12.55
N ASP A 147 -24.84 -3.52 -13.31
CA ASP A 147 -25.91 -4.42 -13.75
C ASP A 147 -26.54 -5.18 -12.59
N ILE A 148 -25.77 -5.43 -11.53
CA ILE A 148 -26.23 -6.10 -10.30
C ILE A 148 -27.42 -5.39 -9.65
N ARG A 149 -27.53 -4.05 -9.82
CA ARG A 149 -28.65 -3.25 -9.30
C ARG A 149 -29.98 -3.57 -9.98
N LYS A 150 -29.94 -4.13 -11.19
CA LYS A 150 -31.11 -4.48 -12.00
C LYS A 150 -31.36 -5.97 -12.02
N LEU A 151 -30.30 -6.76 -12.16
CA LEU A 151 -30.36 -8.21 -12.34
C LEU A 151 -30.28 -8.97 -11.01
N GLY A 152 -29.85 -8.30 -9.94
CA GLY A 152 -29.36 -8.99 -8.75
C GLY A 152 -28.07 -9.76 -9.05
N VAL A 153 -27.68 -10.62 -8.12
CA VAL A 153 -26.55 -11.54 -8.31
C VAL A 153 -26.95 -12.61 -9.33
N THR A 154 -26.34 -12.58 -10.51
CA THR A 154 -26.53 -13.59 -11.57
C THR A 154 -25.86 -14.92 -11.20
N PRO A 155 -26.18 -16.04 -11.87
CA PRO A 155 -25.51 -17.32 -11.59
C PRO A 155 -23.98 -17.29 -11.77
N THR A 156 -23.46 -16.54 -12.75
CA THR A 156 -22.01 -16.46 -13.00
C THR A 156 -21.32 -15.59 -11.94
N THR A 157 -21.90 -14.45 -11.57
CA THR A 157 -21.41 -13.62 -10.46
C THR A 157 -21.53 -14.34 -9.11
N ASP A 158 -22.61 -15.12 -8.90
CA ASP A 158 -22.78 -15.96 -7.71
C ASP A 158 -21.69 -17.04 -7.61
N GLN A 159 -21.31 -17.65 -8.74
CA GLN A 159 -20.24 -18.62 -8.83
C GLN A 159 -18.86 -18.00 -8.56
N ALA A 160 -18.62 -16.77 -9.04
CA ALA A 160 -17.34 -16.09 -8.89
C ALA A 160 -17.05 -15.62 -7.45
N GLY A 161 -18.07 -15.34 -6.64
CA GLY A 161 -17.87 -14.88 -5.25
C GLY A 161 -18.94 -13.93 -4.74
N GLY A 162 -19.94 -13.59 -5.56
CA GLY A 162 -21.16 -12.93 -5.13
C GLY A 162 -21.28 -11.44 -5.44
N GLY A 163 -20.26 -10.78 -5.99
CA GLY A 163 -20.34 -9.39 -6.43
C GLY A 163 -19.11 -8.55 -6.08
N HIS A 164 -19.17 -7.27 -6.39
CA HIS A 164 -18.08 -6.31 -6.19
C HIS A 164 -18.19 -5.47 -4.91
N ALA A 165 -19.20 -5.70 -4.05
CA ALA A 165 -19.39 -4.97 -2.80
C ALA A 165 -18.85 -5.76 -1.60
N HIS A 166 -17.67 -5.36 -1.16
CA HIS A 166 -16.92 -5.96 -0.06
C HIS A 166 -16.86 -5.00 1.12
N SER A 167 -17.01 -5.50 2.34
CA SER A 167 -16.80 -4.73 3.57
C SER A 167 -16.31 -5.56 4.72
N GLY A 168 -15.60 -4.89 5.63
CA GLY A 168 -14.85 -5.56 6.67
C GLY A 168 -13.66 -6.33 6.11
N LEU A 169 -12.59 -6.38 6.89
CA LEU A 169 -11.47 -7.25 6.58
C LEU A 169 -10.86 -7.74 7.88
N MET A 170 -10.66 -9.05 7.92
CA MET A 170 -9.95 -9.73 8.99
C MET A 170 -8.98 -10.71 8.37
N ILE A 171 -7.71 -10.62 8.76
CA ILE A 171 -6.75 -11.69 8.52
C ILE A 171 -6.72 -12.53 9.79
N TYR A 172 -7.25 -13.76 9.71
CA TYR A 172 -7.54 -14.54 10.91
C TYR A 172 -6.26 -14.98 11.62
N GLN A 173 -6.07 -14.52 12.86
CA GLN A 173 -4.87 -14.78 13.68
C GLN A 173 -5.22 -15.29 15.08
N GLY A 174 -6.42 -15.85 15.24
CA GLY A 174 -6.81 -16.57 16.45
C GLY A 174 -6.53 -18.07 16.33
N ASN A 175 -6.63 -18.80 17.45
CA ASN A 175 -6.45 -20.26 17.43
C ASN A 175 -7.74 -21.07 17.58
N ASN A 176 -8.90 -20.41 17.71
CA ASN A 176 -10.18 -21.12 17.85
C ASN A 176 -10.59 -21.86 16.57
N TRP A 177 -10.59 -21.18 15.42
CA TRP A 177 -10.94 -21.81 14.16
C TRP A 177 -9.84 -22.77 13.69
N PRO A 178 -10.19 -23.75 12.83
CA PRO A 178 -9.24 -24.69 12.25
C PRO A 178 -8.03 -24.00 11.61
N GLU A 179 -6.88 -24.67 11.67
CA GLU A 179 -5.58 -24.16 11.22
C GLU A 179 -5.59 -23.65 9.77
N GLN A 180 -6.35 -24.30 8.88
CA GLN A 180 -6.48 -23.91 7.47
C GLN A 180 -6.98 -22.46 7.24
N TYR A 181 -7.63 -21.86 8.24
CA TYR A 181 -8.10 -20.47 8.14
C TYR A 181 -7.10 -19.45 8.69
N ARG A 182 -6.08 -19.88 9.44
CA ARG A 182 -5.11 -18.98 10.05
C ARG A 182 -4.24 -18.34 8.97
N GLY A 183 -4.09 -17.02 9.03
CA GLY A 183 -3.38 -16.21 8.04
C GLY A 183 -4.15 -15.94 6.74
N THR A 184 -5.36 -16.49 6.58
CA THR A 184 -6.23 -16.19 5.42
C THR A 184 -7.08 -14.95 5.67
N MET A 185 -7.46 -14.29 4.58
CA MET A 185 -8.20 -13.03 4.59
C MET A 185 -9.68 -13.27 4.37
N PHE A 186 -10.51 -12.73 5.26
CA PHE A 186 -11.97 -12.81 5.15
C PHE A 186 -12.55 -11.43 4.92
N THR A 187 -13.55 -11.35 4.05
CA THR A 187 -14.35 -10.14 3.83
C THR A 187 -15.82 -10.47 3.62
N VAL A 188 -16.71 -9.59 4.05
CA VAL A 188 -18.14 -9.74 3.79
C VAL A 188 -18.44 -9.29 2.37
N ASN A 189 -19.15 -10.13 1.62
CA ASN A 189 -19.74 -9.76 0.34
C ASN A 189 -21.24 -9.51 0.50
N PHE A 190 -21.64 -8.25 0.44
CA PHE A 190 -23.03 -7.87 0.67
C PHE A 190 -23.96 -8.42 -0.40
N HIS A 191 -23.54 -8.33 -1.67
CA HIS A 191 -24.34 -8.79 -2.79
C HIS A 191 -24.54 -10.30 -2.70
N GLY A 192 -23.44 -11.02 -2.51
CA GLY A 192 -23.39 -12.47 -2.43
C GLY A 192 -23.94 -13.07 -1.15
N LYS A 193 -24.22 -12.24 -0.14
CA LYS A 193 -24.66 -12.60 1.21
C LYS A 193 -23.79 -13.71 1.81
N ARG A 194 -22.48 -13.46 1.80
CA ARG A 194 -21.47 -14.46 2.15
C ARG A 194 -20.23 -13.84 2.76
N LEU A 195 -19.37 -14.71 3.28
CA LEU A 195 -18.00 -14.37 3.61
C LEU A 195 -17.07 -14.97 2.57
N ASN A 196 -16.40 -14.11 1.80
CA ASN A 196 -15.32 -14.56 0.93
C ASN A 196 -14.09 -14.88 1.78
N ASN A 197 -13.24 -15.75 1.24
CA ASN A 197 -11.96 -16.12 1.82
C ASN A 197 -10.88 -16.07 0.74
N ASP A 198 -9.74 -15.48 1.05
CA ASP A 198 -8.59 -15.37 0.17
C ASP A 198 -7.32 -15.87 0.89
N HIS A 199 -6.54 -16.71 0.21
CA HIS A 199 -5.21 -17.08 0.67
C HIS A 199 -4.19 -16.04 0.20
N ILE A 200 -3.36 -15.54 1.11
CA ILE A 200 -2.33 -14.54 0.81
C ILE A 200 -1.00 -15.26 0.61
N GLU A 201 -0.39 -15.10 -0.56
CA GLU A 201 0.91 -15.69 -0.91
C GLU A 201 1.89 -14.61 -1.37
N ARG A 202 3.20 -14.85 -1.23
CA ARG A 202 4.24 -13.99 -1.80
C ARG A 202 4.29 -14.15 -3.33
N LYS A 203 4.32 -13.02 -4.05
CA LYS A 203 4.50 -13.00 -5.51
C LYS A 203 5.38 -11.82 -5.90
N GLY A 204 6.53 -12.13 -6.49
CA GLY A 204 7.54 -11.12 -6.81
C GLY A 204 7.97 -10.35 -5.56
N ALA A 205 7.96 -9.03 -5.65
CA ALA A 205 8.31 -8.12 -4.58
C ALA A 205 7.19 -7.89 -3.55
N ALA A 206 5.96 -8.30 -3.88
CA ALA A 206 4.77 -8.06 -3.07
C ALA A 206 4.05 -9.38 -2.74
N TYR A 207 2.72 -9.35 -2.79
CA TYR A 207 1.81 -10.45 -2.47
C TYR A 207 0.81 -10.68 -3.60
N VAL A 208 0.09 -11.79 -3.51
CA VAL A 208 -1.10 -12.08 -4.31
C VAL A 208 -2.16 -12.73 -3.42
N GLY A 209 -3.42 -12.36 -3.61
CA GLY A 209 -4.58 -13.02 -3.02
C GLY A 209 -5.17 -14.04 -4.00
N HIS A 210 -5.27 -15.29 -3.57
CA HIS A 210 -5.88 -16.40 -4.30
C HIS A 210 -7.25 -16.73 -3.72
N HIS A 211 -8.24 -16.98 -4.60
CA HIS A 211 -9.59 -17.35 -4.15
C HIS A 211 -9.55 -18.68 -3.40
N ALA A 212 -9.93 -18.66 -2.12
CA ALA A 212 -10.20 -19.87 -1.35
C ALA A 212 -11.72 -20.11 -1.27
N PRO A 213 -12.17 -21.32 -0.93
CA PRO A 213 -13.60 -21.57 -0.76
C PRO A 213 -14.24 -20.57 0.22
N ASP A 214 -15.33 -19.94 -0.22
CA ASP A 214 -16.12 -19.03 0.62
C ASP A 214 -16.49 -19.70 1.94
N PHE A 215 -16.36 -18.99 3.06
CA PHE A 215 -16.49 -19.55 4.40
C PHE A 215 -17.94 -19.90 4.76
N LEU A 216 -18.87 -19.00 4.42
CA LEU A 216 -20.30 -19.21 4.59
C LEU A 216 -21.08 -18.48 3.52
N LYS A 217 -22.28 -18.99 3.21
CA LYS A 217 -23.27 -18.33 2.37
C LYS A 217 -24.64 -18.47 3.03
N THR A 218 -25.34 -17.35 3.20
CA THR A 218 -26.67 -17.35 3.83
C THR A 218 -27.80 -17.39 2.81
N LYS A 219 -28.92 -17.98 3.23
CA LYS A 219 -30.19 -17.93 2.48
C LYS A 219 -31.10 -16.79 2.97
N ASP A 220 -30.79 -16.21 4.11
CA ASP A 220 -31.57 -15.11 4.70
C ASP A 220 -31.44 -13.85 3.82
N PRO A 221 -32.52 -13.37 3.19
CA PRO A 221 -32.47 -12.17 2.37
C PRO A 221 -32.20 -10.90 3.20
N TRP A 222 -32.36 -10.96 4.54
CA TRP A 222 -32.06 -9.85 5.43
C TRP A 222 -30.59 -9.78 5.84
N PHE A 223 -29.74 -10.75 5.48
CA PHE A 223 -28.33 -10.66 5.84
C PHE A 223 -27.62 -9.57 5.03
N ARG A 224 -27.01 -8.64 5.76
CA ARG A 224 -26.20 -7.54 5.26
C ARG A 224 -25.01 -7.31 6.19
N GLY A 225 -24.09 -8.28 6.25
CA GLY A 225 -22.88 -8.18 7.06
C GLY A 225 -22.03 -6.97 6.66
N LEU A 226 -21.51 -6.22 7.63
CA LEU A 226 -20.77 -4.98 7.44
C LEU A 226 -19.30 -5.10 7.84
N ASP A 227 -19.01 -5.81 8.92
CA ASP A 227 -17.65 -5.93 9.44
C ASP A 227 -17.47 -7.25 10.20
N LEU A 228 -16.22 -7.65 10.37
CA LEU A 228 -15.83 -8.85 11.08
C LEU A 228 -14.51 -8.68 11.84
N ILE A 229 -14.46 -9.16 13.08
CA ILE A 229 -13.28 -9.05 13.94
C ILE A 229 -13.07 -10.32 14.77
N THR A 230 -11.80 -10.66 15.00
CA THR A 230 -11.45 -11.72 15.96
C THR A 230 -11.54 -11.20 17.39
N GLY A 231 -12.18 -11.97 18.26
CA GLY A 231 -12.27 -11.73 19.70
C GLY A 231 -11.08 -12.32 20.49
N PRO A 232 -11.03 -12.06 21.80
CA PRO A 232 -9.95 -12.53 22.68
C PRO A 232 -9.84 -14.05 22.81
N ASP A 233 -10.91 -14.79 22.53
CA ASP A 233 -10.94 -16.25 22.54
C ASP A 233 -10.76 -16.87 21.15
N GLY A 234 -10.33 -16.07 20.17
CA GLY A 234 -10.15 -16.51 18.79
C GLY A 234 -11.45 -16.71 18.02
N GLY A 235 -12.63 -16.59 18.66
CA GLY A 235 -13.92 -16.57 17.96
C GLY A 235 -14.08 -15.29 17.15
N VAL A 236 -14.89 -15.31 16.09
CA VAL A 236 -15.05 -14.16 15.19
C VAL A 236 -16.44 -13.57 15.35
N PHE A 237 -16.50 -12.26 15.53
CA PHE A 237 -17.75 -11.51 15.54
C PHE A 237 -18.03 -10.94 14.16
N ILE A 238 -19.29 -10.97 13.74
CA ILE A 238 -19.76 -10.34 12.51
C ILE A 238 -20.88 -9.37 12.86
N ALA A 239 -20.71 -8.11 12.45
CA ALA A 239 -21.76 -7.11 12.51
C ALA A 239 -22.63 -7.22 11.25
N ASP A 240 -23.94 -7.31 11.43
CA ASP A 240 -24.91 -7.39 10.35
C ASP A 240 -25.93 -6.27 10.49
N TRP A 241 -26.03 -5.41 9.47
CA TRP A 241 -27.01 -4.34 9.43
C TRP A 241 -28.45 -4.88 9.46
N SER A 242 -28.64 -6.12 8.98
CA SER A 242 -29.91 -6.81 8.85
C SER A 242 -30.96 -5.99 8.08
N ASP A 243 -30.78 -5.88 6.77
CA ASP A 243 -31.61 -5.07 5.88
C ASP A 243 -31.80 -5.76 4.52
N ILE A 244 -32.96 -5.56 3.89
CA ILE A 244 -33.23 -6.06 2.54
C ILE A 244 -32.65 -5.15 1.46
N GLY A 245 -32.44 -3.87 1.78
CA GLY A 245 -31.95 -2.90 0.82
C GLY A 245 -30.46 -2.99 0.50
N GLU A 246 -30.12 -2.60 -0.73
CA GLU A 246 -28.72 -2.46 -1.19
C GLU A 246 -28.17 -1.04 -0.94
N CYS A 247 -26.91 -0.77 -1.33
CA CYS A 247 -26.17 0.48 -1.12
C CYS A 247 -26.82 1.78 -1.66
N HIS A 248 -28.01 1.71 -2.26
CA HIS A 248 -28.70 2.81 -2.94
C HIS A 248 -30.19 2.96 -2.59
N GLU A 249 -30.71 2.14 -1.68
CA GLU A 249 -32.08 2.28 -1.18
C GLU A 249 -32.14 3.37 -0.10
N ASN A 250 -33.05 4.33 -0.26
CA ASN A 250 -33.16 5.52 0.59
C ASN A 250 -34.52 5.62 1.31
N ASP A 251 -35.40 4.65 1.12
CA ASP A 251 -36.81 4.67 1.50
C ASP A 251 -37.16 3.78 2.71
N GLY A 252 -36.19 3.11 3.34
CA GLY A 252 -36.54 2.16 4.41
C GLY A 252 -35.42 1.54 5.26
N VAL A 253 -34.35 2.27 5.60
CA VAL A 253 -33.30 1.74 6.49
C VAL A 253 -33.85 1.25 7.83
N HIS A 254 -33.67 -0.03 8.14
CA HIS A 254 -34.12 -0.63 9.40
C HIS A 254 -33.11 -0.37 10.53
N ARG A 255 -33.26 0.76 11.24
CA ARG A 255 -32.28 1.20 12.26
C ARG A 255 -32.20 0.35 13.54
N SER A 256 -33.13 -0.58 13.76
CA SER A 256 -33.23 -1.40 14.98
C SER A 256 -33.12 -2.90 14.72
N SER A 257 -32.81 -3.33 13.49
CA SER A 257 -32.75 -4.76 13.12
C SER A 257 -31.35 -5.35 13.23
N GLY A 258 -30.32 -4.55 13.49
CA GLY A 258 -28.93 -5.00 13.49
C GLY A 258 -28.67 -6.22 14.37
N ARG A 259 -27.83 -7.14 13.88
CA ARG A 259 -27.47 -8.40 14.53
C ARG A 259 -25.96 -8.48 14.74
N ILE A 260 -25.55 -9.16 15.81
CA ILE A 260 -24.16 -9.55 16.03
C ILE A 260 -24.11 -11.07 16.11
N PHE A 261 -23.37 -11.69 15.20
CA PHE A 261 -23.08 -13.12 15.25
C PHE A 261 -21.72 -13.33 15.88
N LYS A 262 -21.56 -14.39 16.66
CA LYS A 262 -20.26 -14.93 17.06
C LYS A 262 -20.11 -16.32 16.46
N ILE A 263 -19.04 -16.53 15.71
CA ILE A 263 -18.71 -17.79 15.06
C ILE A 263 -17.53 -18.41 15.77
N THR A 264 -17.73 -19.60 16.28
CA THR A 264 -16.72 -20.39 16.99
C THR A 264 -16.67 -21.80 16.43
N TYR A 265 -15.51 -22.43 16.55
CA TYR A 265 -15.35 -23.84 16.22
C TYR A 265 -15.53 -24.70 17.47
N GLY A 266 -16.46 -25.67 17.39
CA GLY A 266 -16.86 -26.49 18.53
C GLY A 266 -17.50 -25.67 19.66
N ASP A 267 -17.36 -26.17 20.89
CA ASP A 267 -17.84 -25.54 22.11
C ASP A 267 -16.65 -24.93 22.87
N PRO A 268 -16.19 -23.71 22.51
CA PRO A 268 -15.05 -23.10 23.16
C PRO A 268 -15.33 -22.91 24.65
N GLN A 269 -14.34 -23.22 25.47
CA GLN A 269 -14.42 -22.93 26.90
C GLN A 269 -14.42 -21.41 27.09
N PRO A 270 -15.30 -20.85 27.93
CA PRO A 270 -15.26 -19.44 28.28
C PRO A 270 -13.88 -19.10 28.85
N LEU A 271 -13.12 -18.29 28.12
CA LEU A 271 -11.88 -17.73 28.67
C LEU A 271 -12.27 -16.66 29.69
N GLY A 272 -11.72 -16.74 30.89
CA GLY A 272 -11.68 -15.60 31.80
C GLY A 272 -10.75 -14.56 31.19
N ILE A 273 -11.26 -13.71 30.30
CA ILE A 273 -10.48 -12.72 29.58
C ILE A 273 -9.95 -11.73 30.61
N PRO A 274 -8.63 -11.69 30.88
CA PRO A 274 -8.08 -10.72 31.81
C PRO A 274 -8.29 -9.32 31.24
N ASP A 275 -8.64 -8.40 32.13
CA ASP A 275 -8.67 -6.98 31.81
C ASP A 275 -7.23 -6.51 31.57
N VAL A 276 -6.84 -6.40 30.30
CA VAL A 276 -5.48 -6.07 29.87
C VAL A 276 -4.99 -4.76 30.48
N SER A 277 -5.90 -3.81 30.76
CA SER A 277 -5.56 -2.53 31.39
C SER A 277 -4.97 -2.69 32.80
N LYS A 278 -5.30 -3.79 33.48
CA LYS A 278 -4.88 -4.09 34.86
C LYS A 278 -3.64 -4.97 34.95
N LEU A 279 -3.14 -5.49 33.83
CA LEU A 279 -1.92 -6.31 33.83
C LEU A 279 -0.69 -5.47 34.20
N SER A 280 0.22 -6.03 34.97
CA SER A 280 1.52 -5.41 35.24
C SER A 280 2.34 -5.26 33.96
N THR A 281 3.29 -4.34 33.97
CA THR A 281 4.18 -4.10 32.82
C THR A 281 4.93 -5.38 32.39
N ALA A 282 5.33 -6.21 33.35
CA ALA A 282 5.97 -7.51 33.07
C ALA A 282 5.01 -8.49 32.36
N GLU A 283 3.75 -8.54 32.77
CA GLU A 283 2.72 -9.37 32.12
C GLU A 283 2.42 -8.89 30.70
N LEU A 284 2.40 -7.58 30.46
CA LEU A 284 2.22 -7.01 29.12
C LEU A 284 3.39 -7.35 28.17
N VAL A 285 4.62 -7.39 28.68
CA VAL A 285 5.78 -7.86 27.92
C VAL A 285 5.68 -9.36 27.64
N ALA A 286 5.32 -10.17 28.63
CA ALA A 286 5.14 -11.62 28.45
C ALA A 286 4.05 -11.94 27.40
N ALA A 287 2.98 -11.13 27.36
CA ALA A 287 1.90 -11.26 26.40
C ALA A 287 2.35 -11.09 24.93
N GLN A 288 3.54 -10.54 24.64
CA GLN A 288 4.06 -10.47 23.27
C GLN A 288 4.33 -11.86 22.64
N THR A 289 4.37 -12.91 23.46
CA THR A 289 4.48 -14.30 23.00
C THR A 289 3.17 -15.07 23.05
N HIS A 290 2.05 -14.38 23.34
CA HIS A 290 0.74 -15.03 23.46
C HIS A 290 0.29 -15.61 22.11
N PRO A 291 -0.35 -16.80 22.10
CA PRO A 291 -0.77 -17.45 20.86
C PRO A 291 -1.97 -16.76 20.19
N GLU A 292 -2.87 -16.15 20.97
CA GLU A 292 -3.95 -15.31 20.43
C GLU A 292 -3.45 -13.88 20.18
N GLU A 293 -3.46 -13.45 18.92
CA GLU A 293 -3.00 -12.13 18.48
C GLU A 293 -3.76 -10.97 19.16
N TRP A 294 -5.01 -11.18 19.57
CA TRP A 294 -5.77 -10.17 20.30
C TRP A 294 -5.03 -9.67 21.54
N PHE A 295 -4.50 -10.57 22.38
CA PHE A 295 -3.76 -10.20 23.59
C PHE A 295 -2.47 -9.46 23.27
N VAL A 296 -1.76 -9.86 22.21
CA VAL A 296 -0.54 -9.19 21.75
C VAL A 296 -0.84 -7.73 21.36
N ARG A 297 -1.87 -7.52 20.54
CA ARG A 297 -2.27 -6.17 20.10
C ARG A 297 -2.70 -5.30 21.28
N GLN A 298 -3.52 -5.83 22.18
CA GLN A 298 -3.95 -5.08 23.37
C GLN A 298 -2.79 -4.79 24.32
N ALA A 299 -1.87 -5.74 24.53
CA ALA A 299 -0.74 -5.55 25.42
C ALA A 299 0.24 -4.50 24.89
N ARG A 300 0.52 -4.51 23.59
CA ARG A 300 1.33 -3.47 22.94
C ARG A 300 0.67 -2.09 23.04
N HIS A 301 -0.64 -2.00 22.82
CA HIS A 301 -1.36 -0.74 22.97
C HIS A 301 -1.32 -0.22 24.42
N ALA A 302 -1.49 -1.10 25.42
CA ALA A 302 -1.36 -0.72 26.82
C ALA A 302 0.05 -0.25 27.19
N LEU A 303 1.10 -0.88 26.66
CA LEU A 303 2.48 -0.42 26.82
C LEU A 303 2.70 0.96 26.17
N GLN A 304 2.16 1.18 24.97
CA GLN A 304 2.20 2.46 24.30
C GLN A 304 1.51 3.57 25.11
N GLN A 305 0.33 3.28 25.69
CA GLN A 305 -0.39 4.23 26.53
C GLN A 305 0.41 4.60 27.79
N ARG A 306 1.05 3.63 28.45
CA ARG A 306 1.93 3.88 29.61
C ARG A 306 3.14 4.73 29.25
N SER A 307 3.80 4.39 28.15
CA SER A 307 4.92 5.20 27.62
C SER A 307 4.49 6.63 27.33
N ALA A 308 3.32 6.83 26.69
CA ALA A 308 2.77 8.15 26.41
C ALA A 308 2.35 8.93 27.67
N ALA A 309 1.98 8.23 28.74
CA ALA A 309 1.69 8.82 30.05
C ALA A 309 2.95 9.22 30.85
N GLY A 310 4.14 8.86 30.36
CA GLY A 310 5.42 9.20 30.99
C GLY A 310 5.96 8.14 31.95
N ASP A 311 5.39 6.94 31.97
CA ASP A 311 5.93 5.84 32.76
C ASP A 311 7.34 5.45 32.28
N SER A 312 8.21 5.03 33.21
CA SER A 312 9.55 4.53 32.85
C SER A 312 9.46 3.22 32.08
N MET A 313 10.04 3.17 30.89
CA MET A 313 10.06 1.99 30.01
C MET A 313 11.39 1.23 30.03
N SER A 314 12.34 1.57 30.91
CA SER A 314 13.68 0.95 30.91
C SER A 314 13.64 -0.58 31.06
N ASP A 315 12.84 -1.10 31.99
CA ASP A 315 12.70 -2.55 32.22
C ASP A 315 11.95 -3.24 31.07
N VAL A 316 11.00 -2.53 30.45
CA VAL A 316 10.28 -2.97 29.24
C VAL A 316 11.26 -3.12 28.09
N HIS A 317 12.05 -2.08 27.82
CA HIS A 317 13.04 -2.07 26.74
C HIS A 317 14.08 -3.17 26.92
N THR A 318 14.59 -3.34 28.14
CA THR A 318 15.53 -4.42 28.47
C THR A 318 14.92 -5.80 28.17
N SER A 319 13.67 -6.03 28.62
CA SER A 319 13.00 -7.32 28.46
C SER A 319 12.62 -7.59 27.00
N LEU A 320 12.20 -6.57 26.25
CA LEU A 320 11.87 -6.69 24.83
C LEU A 320 13.11 -6.87 23.96
N ARG A 321 14.24 -6.21 24.27
CA ARG A 321 15.52 -6.46 23.59
C ARG A 321 15.98 -7.89 23.80
N LYS A 322 15.90 -8.39 25.04
CA LYS A 322 16.16 -9.80 25.35
C LYS A 322 15.25 -10.74 24.56
N LEU A 323 13.94 -10.46 24.50
CA LEU A 323 12.99 -11.25 23.70
C LEU A 323 13.37 -11.25 22.21
N PHE A 324 13.76 -10.10 21.68
CA PHE A 324 14.20 -9.95 20.29
C PHE A 324 15.46 -10.79 20.01
N GLU A 325 16.45 -10.74 20.90
CA GLU A 325 17.76 -11.39 20.74
C GLU A 325 17.72 -12.91 20.95
N GLU A 326 16.94 -13.38 21.94
CA GLU A 326 16.93 -14.79 22.35
C GLU A 326 15.85 -15.62 21.66
N SER A 327 14.81 -15.00 21.08
CA SER A 327 13.73 -15.74 20.43
C SER A 327 14.17 -16.36 19.11
N THR A 328 13.85 -17.64 18.92
CA THR A 328 14.01 -18.35 17.64
C THR A 328 12.79 -18.23 16.73
N ASN A 329 11.68 -17.65 17.21
CA ASN A 329 10.47 -17.40 16.42
C ASN A 329 10.50 -15.96 15.86
N PRO A 330 10.59 -15.77 14.53
CA PRO A 330 10.60 -14.45 13.91
C PRO A 330 9.38 -13.58 14.26
N LEU A 331 8.20 -14.19 14.44
CA LEU A 331 7.00 -13.44 14.84
C LEU A 331 7.17 -12.80 16.23
N HIS A 332 7.81 -13.50 17.18
CA HIS A 332 8.08 -12.92 18.49
C HIS A 332 9.13 -11.81 18.42
N GLN A 333 10.13 -11.94 17.54
CA GLN A 333 11.10 -10.88 17.29
C GLN A 333 10.42 -9.63 16.71
N LEU A 334 9.52 -9.80 15.74
CA LEU A 334 8.72 -8.71 15.19
C LEU A 334 7.84 -8.03 16.24
N ARG A 335 7.13 -8.82 17.07
CA ARG A 335 6.31 -8.29 18.17
C ARG A 335 7.13 -7.51 19.20
N ALA A 336 8.34 -7.98 19.50
CA ALA A 336 9.29 -7.26 20.34
C ALA A 336 9.76 -5.96 19.68
N LEU A 337 10.16 -6.00 18.41
CA LEU A 337 10.57 -4.84 17.60
C LEU A 337 9.48 -3.76 17.57
N TRP A 338 8.23 -4.15 17.31
CA TRP A 338 7.10 -3.23 17.31
C TRP A 338 6.83 -2.63 18.69
N SER A 339 6.89 -3.46 19.74
CA SER A 339 6.68 -3.00 21.11
C SER A 339 7.78 -2.04 21.56
N LEU A 340 9.03 -2.27 21.14
CA LEU A 340 10.12 -1.30 21.31
C LEU A 340 9.79 0.00 20.56
N GLY A 341 9.37 -0.09 19.29
CA GLY A 341 9.05 1.09 18.49
C GLY A 341 7.97 1.98 19.11
N VAL A 342 6.85 1.39 19.57
CA VAL A 342 5.74 2.17 20.15
C VAL A 342 6.02 2.71 21.55
N THR A 343 7.05 2.20 22.23
CA THR A 343 7.46 2.65 23.58
C THR A 343 8.74 3.48 23.58
N GLY A 344 9.24 3.88 22.40
CA GLY A 344 10.46 4.67 22.26
C GLY A 344 11.74 3.92 22.64
N GLY A 345 11.74 2.59 22.56
CA GLY A 345 12.87 1.73 22.88
C GLY A 345 13.80 1.43 21.71
N THR A 346 13.53 1.99 20.54
CA THR A 346 14.37 1.88 19.33
C THR A 346 15.20 3.15 19.13
N ASP A 347 16.37 2.99 18.52
CA ASP A 347 17.26 4.07 18.11
C ASP A 347 17.81 3.75 16.71
N ALA A 348 18.34 4.77 16.03
CA ALA A 348 18.80 4.63 14.64
C ALA A 348 19.95 3.62 14.50
N ASP A 349 20.90 3.59 15.43
CA ASP A 349 22.05 2.69 15.36
C ASP A 349 21.60 1.22 15.46
N TRP A 350 20.71 0.92 16.39
CA TRP A 350 20.14 -0.41 16.54
C TRP A 350 19.27 -0.80 15.35
N LEU A 351 18.41 0.09 14.85
CA LEU A 351 17.60 -0.20 13.65
C LEU A 351 18.48 -0.43 12.40
N ILE A 352 19.58 0.32 12.26
CA ILE A 352 20.55 0.12 11.18
C ILE A 352 21.21 -1.26 11.30
N SER A 353 21.56 -1.74 12.50
CA SER A 353 22.07 -3.11 12.64
C SER A 353 21.03 -4.17 12.23
N GLN A 354 19.74 -3.88 12.41
CA GLN A 354 18.67 -4.82 12.06
C GLN A 354 18.43 -4.92 10.55
N LEU A 355 18.98 -4.00 9.75
CA LEU A 355 19.00 -4.11 8.29
C LEU A 355 19.84 -5.29 7.79
N GLN A 356 20.64 -5.94 8.65
CA GLN A 356 21.41 -7.15 8.34
C GLN A 356 20.81 -8.42 8.97
N HIS A 357 19.61 -8.33 9.55
CA HIS A 357 18.96 -9.48 10.17
C HIS A 357 18.64 -10.57 9.14
N SER A 358 18.67 -11.85 9.53
CA SER A 358 18.43 -12.98 8.61
C SER A 358 17.00 -13.02 8.07
N ASP A 359 16.03 -12.71 8.93
CA ASP A 359 14.61 -12.61 8.56
C ASP A 359 14.32 -11.31 7.79
N GLU A 360 13.70 -11.43 6.61
CA GLU A 360 13.38 -10.31 5.73
C GLU A 360 12.37 -9.33 6.35
N TYR A 361 11.43 -9.80 7.17
CA TYR A 361 10.39 -8.95 7.75
C TYR A 361 10.98 -8.04 8.83
N VAL A 362 11.98 -8.52 9.57
CA VAL A 362 12.75 -7.67 10.48
C VAL A 362 13.46 -6.55 9.70
N ARG A 363 14.08 -6.87 8.56
CA ARG A 363 14.70 -5.86 7.70
C ARG A 363 13.68 -4.86 7.14
N VAL A 364 12.52 -5.34 6.67
CA VAL A 364 11.39 -4.49 6.23
C VAL A 364 10.97 -3.52 7.32
N TRP A 365 10.78 -4.01 8.55
CA TRP A 365 10.36 -3.16 9.66
C TRP A 365 11.46 -2.20 10.12
N ALA A 366 12.73 -2.58 10.04
CA ALA A 366 13.84 -1.66 10.25
C ALA A 366 13.82 -0.51 9.23
N VAL A 367 13.63 -0.78 7.93
CA VAL A 367 13.46 0.26 6.89
C VAL A 367 12.28 1.18 7.21
N ARG A 368 11.12 0.62 7.56
CA ARG A 368 9.91 1.40 7.90
C ARG A 368 10.12 2.30 9.12
N LEU A 369 10.69 1.76 10.21
CA LEU A 369 10.88 2.52 11.44
C LEU A 369 11.93 3.62 11.26
N LEU A 370 13.04 3.35 10.55
CA LEU A 370 14.00 4.38 10.15
C LEU A 370 13.36 5.45 9.26
N GLY A 371 12.46 5.06 8.36
CA GLY A 371 11.71 5.97 7.51
C GLY A 371 10.68 6.81 8.25
N ASN A 372 10.06 6.30 9.32
CA ASN A 372 9.02 6.99 10.09
C ASN A 372 9.52 8.24 10.86
N GLU A 373 10.83 8.42 10.94
CA GLU A 373 11.45 9.63 11.48
C GLU A 373 11.23 10.83 10.53
N PHE A 374 11.14 12.03 11.10
CA PHE A 374 10.92 13.25 10.30
C PHE A 374 12.14 13.65 9.47
N THR A 375 13.32 13.14 9.81
CA THR A 375 14.56 13.44 9.11
C THR A 375 15.42 12.20 9.02
N ILE A 376 15.51 11.64 7.82
CA ILE A 376 16.44 10.55 7.52
C ILE A 376 17.86 11.13 7.56
N THR A 377 18.73 10.52 8.36
CA THR A 377 20.13 10.98 8.52
C THR A 377 21.01 10.46 7.38
N PRO A 378 22.16 11.11 7.09
CA PRO A 378 23.13 10.59 6.12
C PRO A 378 23.60 9.16 6.43
N GLN A 379 23.71 8.80 7.72
CA GLN A 379 24.04 7.45 8.17
C GLN A 379 22.95 6.44 7.76
N THR A 380 21.67 6.81 7.92
CA THR A 380 20.55 5.97 7.51
C THR A 380 20.50 5.82 5.99
N THR A 381 20.71 6.91 5.24
CA THR A 381 20.80 6.88 3.77
C THR A 381 21.91 5.93 3.32
N ALA A 382 23.11 6.05 3.88
CA ALA A 382 24.24 5.15 3.55
C ALA A 382 23.93 3.68 3.89
N ALA A 383 23.21 3.42 4.97
CA ALA A 383 22.75 2.07 5.30
C ALA A 383 21.75 1.53 4.27
N PHE A 384 20.78 2.34 3.84
CA PHE A 384 19.85 1.96 2.77
C PHE A 384 20.54 1.72 1.43
N GLU A 385 21.55 2.52 1.07
CA GLU A 385 22.37 2.29 -0.12
C GLU A 385 23.09 0.93 -0.07
N LEU A 386 23.67 0.59 1.08
CA LEU A 386 24.35 -0.69 1.27
C LEU A 386 23.38 -1.88 1.15
N VAL A 387 22.20 -1.78 1.75
CA VAL A 387 21.16 -2.83 1.65
C VAL A 387 20.67 -2.94 0.20
N ALA A 388 20.33 -1.83 -0.44
CA ALA A 388 19.83 -1.82 -1.81
C ALA A 388 20.81 -2.47 -2.81
N ALA A 389 22.12 -2.40 -2.56
CA ALA A 389 23.14 -3.00 -3.41
C ALA A 389 23.30 -4.53 -3.25
N ASN A 390 22.83 -5.12 -2.14
CA ASN A 390 23.10 -6.52 -1.80
C ASN A 390 21.85 -7.35 -1.47
N GLU A 391 20.69 -6.70 -1.30
CA GLU A 391 19.44 -7.34 -0.90
C GLU A 391 18.86 -8.20 -2.03
N THR A 392 18.27 -9.33 -1.66
CA THR A 392 17.65 -10.27 -2.61
C THR A 392 16.16 -10.46 -2.34
N SER A 393 15.68 -10.10 -1.14
CA SER A 393 14.25 -10.07 -0.84
C SER A 393 13.57 -8.95 -1.61
N GLY A 394 12.69 -9.32 -2.54
CA GLY A 394 11.84 -8.37 -3.25
C GLY A 394 11.00 -7.49 -2.32
N LEU A 395 10.58 -8.00 -1.16
CA LEU A 395 9.79 -7.20 -0.21
C LEU A 395 10.64 -6.13 0.48
N VAL A 396 11.89 -6.45 0.84
CA VAL A 396 12.80 -5.42 1.37
C VAL A 396 13.10 -4.37 0.30
N LEU A 397 13.36 -4.79 -0.94
CA LEU A 397 13.54 -3.88 -2.08
C LEU A 397 12.32 -2.97 -2.31
N LEU A 398 11.10 -3.50 -2.16
CA LEU A 398 9.86 -2.74 -2.26
C LEU A 398 9.74 -1.66 -1.17
N HIS A 399 10.14 -1.97 0.07
CA HIS A 399 10.13 -0.99 1.16
C HIS A 399 11.29 0.01 1.08
N LEU A 400 12.43 -0.36 0.47
CA LEU A 400 13.47 0.61 0.10
C LEU A 400 12.98 1.56 -1.00
N ALA A 401 12.24 1.06 -1.99
CA ALA A 401 11.61 1.90 -3.01
C ALA A 401 10.59 2.89 -2.40
N SER A 402 9.81 2.43 -1.41
CA SER A 402 8.96 3.31 -0.59
C SER A 402 9.77 4.39 0.15
N ALA A 403 10.88 4.02 0.77
CA ALA A 403 11.74 4.93 1.53
C ALA A 403 12.35 6.07 0.67
N LEU A 404 12.54 5.85 -0.64
CA LEU A 404 12.97 6.91 -1.57
C LEU A 404 12.12 8.17 -1.44
N GLN A 405 10.79 8.02 -1.28
CA GLN A 405 9.86 9.14 -1.22
C GLN A 405 10.05 10.01 0.04
N ARG A 406 10.77 9.51 1.04
CA ARG A 406 11.07 10.19 2.30
C ARG A 406 12.47 10.82 2.33
N LEU A 407 13.30 10.54 1.34
CA LEU A 407 14.65 11.11 1.21
C LEU A 407 14.62 12.46 0.47
N PRO A 408 15.57 13.37 0.74
CA PRO A 408 15.85 14.51 -0.13
C PRO A 408 16.08 14.06 -1.58
N LEU A 409 15.65 14.84 -2.57
CA LEU A 409 15.70 14.46 -3.99
C LEU A 409 17.11 14.07 -4.47
N ALA A 410 18.14 14.77 -3.98
CA ALA A 410 19.55 14.53 -4.31
C ALA A 410 20.07 13.15 -3.85
N ASP A 411 19.46 12.58 -2.81
CA ASP A 411 19.93 11.36 -2.13
C ASP A 411 19.21 10.09 -2.62
N ARG A 412 18.21 10.22 -3.49
CA ARG A 412 17.39 9.09 -3.99
C ARG A 412 18.12 8.22 -5.01
N TRP A 413 19.14 8.76 -5.67
CA TRP A 413 19.71 8.20 -6.90
C TRP A 413 20.45 6.89 -6.71
N THR A 414 21.33 6.78 -5.72
CA THR A 414 22.14 5.57 -5.50
C THR A 414 21.24 4.37 -5.20
N ILE A 415 20.26 4.55 -4.32
CA ILE A 415 19.29 3.51 -3.97
C ILE A 415 18.48 3.13 -5.21
N ALA A 416 17.89 4.11 -5.92
CA ALA A 416 17.09 3.83 -7.12
C ALA A 416 17.89 3.10 -8.21
N GLN A 417 19.17 3.45 -8.40
CA GLN A 417 20.08 2.78 -9.33
C GLN A 417 20.30 1.32 -8.95
N SER A 418 20.57 1.02 -7.68
CA SER A 418 20.72 -0.35 -7.20
C SER A 418 19.44 -1.16 -7.36
N LEU A 419 18.29 -0.62 -6.94
CA LEU A 419 16.98 -1.27 -7.09
C LEU A 419 16.66 -1.59 -8.55
N ALA A 420 17.02 -0.68 -9.47
CA ALA A 420 16.81 -0.83 -10.90
C ALA A 420 17.68 -1.90 -11.57
N THR A 421 18.60 -2.57 -10.85
CA THR A 421 19.44 -3.66 -11.40
C THR A 421 18.79 -5.04 -11.30
N HIS A 422 17.74 -5.19 -10.49
CA HIS A 422 17.09 -6.47 -10.18
C HIS A 422 16.17 -6.96 -11.31
N ALA A 423 16.73 -7.49 -12.40
CA ALA A 423 16.00 -7.93 -13.58
C ALA A 423 14.88 -8.94 -13.28
N GLU A 424 15.00 -9.74 -12.22
CA GLU A 424 13.99 -10.69 -11.76
C GLU A 424 12.65 -10.04 -11.37
N PHE A 425 12.63 -8.74 -11.09
CA PHE A 425 11.43 -7.97 -10.78
C PHE A 425 11.03 -6.98 -11.89
N ALA A 426 11.56 -7.14 -13.11
CA ALA A 426 11.26 -6.24 -14.24
C ALA A 426 9.77 -6.12 -14.57
N ASP A 427 9.05 -7.23 -14.46
CA ASP A 427 7.60 -7.34 -14.71
C ASP A 427 6.76 -7.31 -13.42
N ASP A 428 7.39 -7.09 -12.26
CA ASP A 428 6.67 -7.00 -10.99
C ASP A 428 5.62 -5.87 -11.03
N ALA A 429 4.47 -6.11 -10.40
CA ALA A 429 3.34 -5.19 -10.45
C ALA A 429 3.57 -3.91 -9.63
N ALA A 430 4.41 -3.97 -8.60
CA ALA A 430 4.58 -2.89 -7.63
C ALA A 430 5.98 -2.28 -7.66
N LEU A 431 7.06 -3.08 -7.65
CA LEU A 431 8.42 -2.59 -7.43
C LEU A 431 8.87 -1.56 -8.48
N PRO A 432 8.77 -1.80 -9.81
CA PRO A 432 9.14 -0.80 -10.81
C PRO A 432 8.37 0.51 -10.66
N LEU A 433 7.08 0.44 -10.29
CA LEU A 433 6.24 1.63 -10.08
C LEU A 433 6.62 2.37 -8.79
N MET A 434 6.90 1.67 -7.70
CA MET A 434 7.36 2.28 -6.46
C MET A 434 8.72 2.98 -6.62
N VAL A 435 9.65 2.39 -7.40
CA VAL A 435 10.91 3.06 -7.75
C VAL A 435 10.65 4.32 -8.57
N TRP A 436 9.72 4.24 -9.54
CA TRP A 436 9.32 5.40 -10.33
C TRP A 436 8.73 6.53 -9.46
N TYR A 437 7.78 6.22 -8.58
CA TYR A 437 7.17 7.20 -7.67
C TYR A 437 8.22 7.85 -6.76
N GLY A 438 9.23 7.08 -6.35
CA GLY A 438 10.39 7.58 -5.61
C GLY A 438 11.23 8.58 -6.39
N ILE A 439 11.54 8.30 -7.66
CA ILE A 439 12.54 9.07 -8.42
C ILE A 439 11.94 10.18 -9.29
N GLU A 440 10.66 10.10 -9.68
CA GLU A 440 10.02 11.04 -10.62
C GLU A 440 10.27 12.52 -10.27
N PRO A 441 10.08 12.97 -9.02
CA PRO A 441 10.28 14.39 -8.69
C PRO A 441 11.75 14.84 -8.84
N ALA A 442 12.71 13.93 -8.75
CA ALA A 442 14.14 14.23 -8.87
C ALA A 442 14.61 14.33 -10.33
N ILE A 443 13.84 13.81 -11.30
CA ILE A 443 14.26 13.72 -12.72
C ILE A 443 14.63 15.11 -13.29
N GLN A 444 13.85 16.14 -12.96
CA GLN A 444 14.07 17.49 -13.48
C GLN A 444 15.28 18.20 -12.85
N GLU A 445 15.62 17.87 -11.59
CA GLU A 445 16.75 18.46 -10.89
C GLU A 445 18.10 17.84 -11.31
N SER A 446 18.09 16.60 -11.81
CA SER A 446 19.31 15.88 -12.19
C SER A 446 19.10 15.07 -13.48
N PRO A 447 18.88 15.73 -14.63
CA PRO A 447 18.60 15.07 -15.90
C PRO A 447 19.74 14.13 -16.35
N ASP A 448 21.00 14.47 -16.09
CA ASP A 448 22.15 13.61 -16.45
C ASP A 448 22.08 12.26 -15.70
N ARG A 449 21.71 12.28 -14.40
CA ARG A 449 21.51 11.06 -13.62
C ARG A 449 20.29 10.27 -14.10
N ALA A 450 19.24 10.97 -14.54
CA ALA A 450 18.06 10.35 -15.12
C ALA A 450 18.41 9.58 -16.42
N VAL A 451 19.14 10.22 -17.34
CA VAL A 451 19.59 9.56 -18.58
C VAL A 451 20.47 8.35 -18.26
N ALA A 452 21.40 8.46 -17.31
CA ALA A 452 22.23 7.34 -16.88
C ALA A 452 21.38 6.18 -16.33
N LEU A 453 20.36 6.46 -15.51
CA LEU A 453 19.46 5.44 -14.98
C LEU A 453 18.63 4.77 -16.08
N ALA A 454 18.10 5.53 -17.04
CA ALA A 454 17.39 4.98 -18.20
C ALA A 454 18.28 4.04 -19.04
N GLY A 455 19.58 4.34 -19.12
CA GLY A 455 20.59 3.55 -19.82
C GLY A 455 21.07 2.31 -19.06
N ALA A 456 20.85 2.23 -17.75
CA ALA A 456 21.33 1.13 -16.91
C ALA A 456 20.22 0.23 -16.37
N THR A 457 19.00 0.74 -16.19
CA THR A 457 17.89 0.00 -15.55
C THR A 457 17.56 -1.30 -16.28
N LYS A 458 17.15 -2.31 -15.52
CA LYS A 458 16.55 -3.57 -15.99
C LYS A 458 15.02 -3.53 -15.98
N PHE A 459 14.42 -2.40 -15.61
CA PHE A 459 12.97 -2.20 -15.61
C PHE A 459 12.53 -1.44 -16.87
N PRO A 460 11.86 -2.09 -17.85
CA PRO A 460 11.40 -1.43 -19.07
C PRO A 460 10.49 -0.23 -18.79
N ARG A 461 9.57 -0.35 -17.82
CA ARG A 461 8.70 0.75 -17.36
C ARG A 461 9.50 1.97 -16.93
N LEU A 462 10.57 1.77 -16.16
CA LEU A 462 11.38 2.87 -15.64
C LEU A 462 12.11 3.60 -16.77
N ALA A 463 12.72 2.87 -17.72
CA ALA A 463 13.36 3.47 -18.90
C ALA A 463 12.35 4.31 -19.72
N LYS A 464 11.16 3.76 -19.97
CA LYS A 464 10.07 4.45 -20.67
C LYS A 464 9.62 5.72 -19.95
N PHE A 465 9.39 5.65 -18.64
CA PHE A 465 8.89 6.79 -17.87
C PHE A 465 9.91 7.91 -17.72
N ILE A 466 11.19 7.58 -17.53
CA ILE A 466 12.27 8.57 -17.55
C ILE A 466 12.33 9.26 -18.91
N ALA A 467 12.32 8.49 -20.00
CA ALA A 467 12.32 9.03 -21.35
C ALA A 467 11.13 9.97 -21.60
N ARG A 468 9.92 9.58 -21.18
CA ARG A 468 8.71 10.41 -21.25
C ARG A 468 8.85 11.70 -20.46
N ARG A 469 9.36 11.63 -19.23
CA ARG A 469 9.48 12.77 -18.32
C ARG A 469 10.50 13.80 -18.77
N LEU A 470 11.64 13.36 -19.30
CA LEU A 470 12.62 14.26 -19.90
C LEU A 470 12.07 14.90 -21.18
N THR A 471 11.43 14.10 -22.02
CA THR A 471 10.91 14.56 -23.32
C THR A 471 9.75 15.54 -23.19
N SER A 472 8.90 15.43 -22.16
CA SER A 472 7.79 16.37 -21.95
C SER A 472 8.25 17.82 -21.75
N ASN A 473 9.52 18.04 -21.42
CA ASN A 473 10.14 19.36 -21.24
C ASN A 473 11.05 19.77 -22.41
N LEU A 474 11.04 19.05 -23.54
CA LEU A 474 11.95 19.25 -24.68
C LEU A 474 12.07 20.72 -25.13
N GLN A 475 10.96 21.46 -25.15
CA GLN A 475 10.96 22.85 -25.58
C GLN A 475 11.71 23.80 -24.62
N LEU A 476 11.70 23.49 -23.32
CA LEU A 476 12.35 24.29 -22.29
C LEU A 476 13.81 23.88 -22.09
N VAL A 477 14.07 22.57 -22.08
CA VAL A 477 15.38 22.00 -21.79
C VAL A 477 15.70 20.89 -22.80
N PRO A 478 16.26 21.23 -23.97
CA PRO A 478 16.44 20.25 -25.05
C PRO A 478 17.65 19.32 -24.86
N ALA A 479 18.67 19.73 -24.10
CA ALA A 479 19.92 18.98 -23.96
C ALA A 479 19.73 17.55 -23.38
N PRO A 480 18.93 17.32 -22.32
CA PRO A 480 18.67 15.97 -21.81
C PRO A 480 17.99 15.05 -22.81
N VAL A 481 17.14 15.59 -23.70
CA VAL A 481 16.47 14.79 -24.73
C VAL A 481 17.46 14.40 -25.82
N ASP A 482 18.42 15.27 -26.16
CA ASP A 482 19.52 14.89 -27.06
C ASP A 482 20.40 13.80 -26.47
N GLN A 483 20.77 13.91 -25.19
CA GLN A 483 21.51 12.85 -24.47
C GLN A 483 20.73 11.53 -24.46
N LEU A 484 19.40 11.57 -24.27
CA LEU A 484 18.54 10.39 -24.35
C LEU A 484 18.54 9.76 -25.75
N VAL A 485 18.56 10.57 -26.81
CA VAL A 485 18.65 10.11 -28.21
C VAL A 485 20.04 9.55 -28.53
N GLN A 486 21.10 10.11 -27.96
CA GLN A 486 22.46 9.55 -28.05
C GLN A 486 22.51 8.18 -27.37
N LEU A 487 21.99 8.07 -26.15
CA LEU A 487 21.88 6.82 -25.41
C LEU A 487 21.10 5.76 -26.21
N LEU A 488 19.97 6.15 -26.81
CA LEU A 488 19.16 5.28 -27.66
C LEU A 488 19.96 4.71 -28.84
N GLY A 489 20.80 5.54 -29.48
CA GLY A 489 21.67 5.10 -30.59
C GLY A 489 22.85 4.22 -30.15
N GLN A 490 23.30 4.35 -28.89
CA GLN A 490 24.37 3.55 -28.30
C GLN A 490 23.88 2.23 -27.70
N THR A 491 22.59 2.16 -27.35
CA THR A 491 21.96 0.97 -26.77
C THR A 491 21.91 -0.16 -27.80
N THR A 492 22.28 -1.37 -27.41
CA THR A 492 22.25 -2.57 -28.27
C THR A 492 21.10 -3.53 -27.93
N GLU A 493 20.42 -3.32 -26.79
CA GLU A 493 19.28 -4.13 -26.32
C GLU A 493 17.97 -3.63 -26.96
N PRO A 494 17.31 -4.38 -27.87
CA PRO A 494 16.12 -3.91 -28.58
C PRO A 494 14.95 -3.54 -27.67
N GLU A 495 14.73 -4.28 -26.58
CA GLU A 495 13.66 -4.01 -25.61
C GLU A 495 13.85 -2.66 -24.91
N ARG A 496 15.10 -2.31 -24.58
CA ARG A 496 15.43 -1.00 -24.01
C ARG A 496 15.25 0.10 -25.05
N GLN A 497 15.69 -0.11 -26.29
CA GLN A 497 15.48 0.85 -27.37
C GLN A 497 13.99 1.11 -27.58
N LEU A 498 13.16 0.06 -27.59
CA LEU A 498 11.72 0.17 -27.69
C LEU A 498 11.12 0.96 -26.51
N SER A 499 11.53 0.67 -25.28
CA SER A 499 11.07 1.40 -24.09
C SER A 499 11.39 2.89 -24.15
N LEU A 500 12.62 3.24 -24.55
CA LEU A 500 13.06 4.63 -24.73
C LEU A 500 12.27 5.33 -25.85
N LEU A 501 12.07 4.67 -26.99
CA LEU A 501 11.27 5.19 -28.12
C LEU A 501 9.81 5.44 -27.72
N GLN A 502 9.20 4.49 -27.01
CA GLN A 502 7.85 4.63 -26.45
C GLN A 502 7.77 5.84 -25.52
N GLY A 503 8.74 6.00 -24.62
CA GLY A 503 8.80 7.13 -23.70
C GLY A 503 8.90 8.48 -24.42
N ILE A 504 9.81 8.60 -25.39
CA ILE A 504 9.95 9.81 -26.22
C ILE A 504 8.63 10.10 -26.95
N SER A 505 8.03 9.10 -27.58
CA SER A 505 6.74 9.26 -28.27
C SER A 505 5.62 9.71 -27.34
N ASP A 506 5.49 9.10 -26.17
CA ASP A 506 4.50 9.47 -25.16
C ASP A 506 4.71 10.90 -24.64
N GLY A 507 5.97 11.34 -24.49
CA GLY A 507 6.32 12.70 -24.08
C GLY A 507 5.95 13.76 -25.13
N LEU A 508 5.89 13.37 -26.40
CA LEU A 508 5.48 14.21 -27.54
C LEU A 508 4.02 13.99 -27.96
N LYS A 509 3.24 13.21 -27.22
CA LYS A 509 1.84 12.96 -27.56
C LYS A 509 1.06 14.29 -27.57
N GLY A 510 0.35 14.55 -28.67
CA GLY A 510 -0.37 15.80 -28.91
C GLY A 510 0.44 16.90 -29.60
N TRP A 511 1.75 16.71 -29.79
CA TRP A 511 2.59 17.67 -30.51
C TRP A 511 2.45 17.49 -32.03
N ARG A 512 2.27 18.60 -32.75
CA ARG A 512 2.30 18.62 -34.22
C ARG A 512 3.71 18.64 -34.78
N LYS A 513 4.60 19.39 -34.13
CA LYS A 513 6.01 19.54 -34.49
C LYS A 513 6.81 19.80 -33.22
N ALA A 514 7.98 19.18 -33.10
CA ALA A 514 8.88 19.35 -31.95
C ALA A 514 10.30 19.72 -32.43
N PRO A 515 11.09 20.43 -31.62
CA PRO A 515 12.51 20.66 -31.92
C PRO A 515 13.23 19.32 -32.10
N GLN A 516 13.89 19.13 -33.24
CA GLN A 516 14.64 17.90 -33.50
C GLN A 516 15.91 17.85 -32.63
N PRO A 517 16.13 16.79 -31.85
CA PRO A 517 17.41 16.56 -31.17
C PRO A 517 18.55 16.44 -32.19
N ALA A 518 19.71 17.03 -31.90
CA ALA A 518 20.86 17.07 -32.81
C ALA A 518 21.29 15.66 -33.27
N SER A 519 21.18 14.68 -32.37
CA SER A 519 21.59 13.30 -32.59
C SER A 519 20.54 12.45 -33.31
N TRP A 520 19.32 12.98 -33.53
CA TRP A 520 18.19 12.20 -34.05
C TRP A 520 18.44 11.58 -35.42
N ALA A 521 19.00 12.34 -36.38
CA ALA A 521 19.17 11.85 -37.75
C ALA A 521 20.07 10.60 -37.81
N ALA A 522 21.20 10.61 -37.09
CA ALA A 522 22.11 9.48 -37.02
C ALA A 522 21.48 8.30 -36.25
N THR A 523 20.83 8.56 -35.12
CA THR A 523 20.16 7.53 -34.32
C THR A 523 19.02 6.86 -35.12
N ALA A 524 18.19 7.64 -35.82
CA ALA A 524 17.08 7.13 -36.61
C ALA A 524 17.56 6.22 -37.76
N GLU A 525 18.66 6.57 -38.43
CA GLU A 525 19.26 5.72 -39.48
C GLU A 525 19.77 4.38 -38.91
N SER A 526 20.38 4.41 -37.72
CA SER A 526 20.82 3.19 -37.02
C SER A 526 19.64 2.30 -36.65
N LEU A 527 18.61 2.87 -36.03
CA LEU A 527 17.41 2.14 -35.58
C LEU A 527 16.61 1.56 -36.75
N ALA A 528 16.59 2.22 -37.91
CA ALA A 528 15.89 1.73 -39.09
C ALA A 528 16.47 0.40 -39.63
N LYS A 529 17.72 0.07 -39.27
CA LYS A 529 18.40 -1.17 -39.66
C LYS A 529 18.09 -2.35 -38.73
N ILE A 530 17.46 -2.09 -37.58
CA ILE A 530 17.07 -3.13 -36.62
C ILE A 530 15.88 -3.91 -37.17
N ASP A 531 15.90 -5.23 -37.05
CA ASP A 531 14.81 -6.09 -37.49
C ASP A 531 13.66 -6.15 -36.46
N SER A 532 12.98 -5.01 -36.28
CA SER A 532 11.78 -4.89 -35.44
C SER A 532 10.80 -3.89 -36.07
N ASP A 533 9.61 -4.37 -36.42
CA ASP A 533 8.59 -3.53 -37.04
C ASP A 533 8.07 -2.44 -36.09
N GLU A 534 8.00 -2.74 -34.80
CA GLU A 534 7.61 -1.80 -33.75
C GLU A 534 8.62 -0.65 -33.62
N ILE A 535 9.92 -0.97 -33.56
CA ILE A 535 10.99 0.05 -33.53
C ILE A 535 10.93 0.90 -34.80
N LYS A 536 10.84 0.27 -35.99
CA LYS A 536 10.72 1.00 -37.26
C LYS A 536 9.48 1.90 -37.29
N GLN A 537 8.37 1.49 -36.67
CA GLN A 537 7.17 2.31 -36.55
C GLN A 537 7.41 3.55 -35.70
N TYR A 538 7.94 3.42 -34.49
CA TYR A 538 8.25 4.56 -33.64
C TYR A 538 9.25 5.52 -34.28
N VAL A 539 10.27 5.01 -34.97
CA VAL A 539 11.24 5.83 -35.70
C VAL A 539 10.56 6.68 -36.78
N ARG A 540 9.64 6.09 -37.56
CA ARG A 540 8.86 6.84 -38.56
C ARG A 540 7.99 7.90 -37.91
N GLU A 541 7.23 7.53 -36.88
CA GLU A 541 6.32 8.44 -36.18
C GLU A 541 7.04 9.64 -35.53
N LEU A 542 8.21 9.41 -34.93
CA LEU A 542 9.03 10.44 -34.33
C LEU A 542 9.73 11.30 -35.39
N SER A 543 10.20 10.71 -36.48
CA SER A 543 10.81 11.47 -37.58
C SER A 543 9.84 12.47 -38.21
N VAL A 544 8.54 12.14 -38.27
CA VAL A 544 7.51 13.08 -38.71
C VAL A 544 7.38 14.25 -37.74
N VAL A 545 7.36 14.00 -36.43
CA VAL A 545 7.23 15.05 -35.39
C VAL A 545 8.46 15.96 -35.35
N PHE A 546 9.65 15.40 -35.52
CA PHE A 546 10.90 16.18 -35.51
C PHE A 546 11.19 16.89 -36.85
N GLY A 547 10.63 16.40 -37.96
CA GLY A 547 10.78 16.99 -39.29
C GLY A 547 9.78 18.11 -39.58
N ASP A 548 9.02 17.97 -40.66
CA ASP A 548 8.08 19.00 -41.11
C ASP A 548 6.78 19.06 -40.27
N GLY A 549 6.51 18.03 -39.48
CA GLY A 549 5.33 17.92 -38.61
C GLY A 549 4.31 16.88 -39.09
N ARG A 550 3.38 16.54 -38.19
CA ARG A 550 2.25 15.60 -38.42
C ARG A 550 1.06 16.25 -39.09
#